data_AF-A0A7S0TMZ6-F1
#
_entry.id   AF-A0A7S0TMZ6-F1
#
_cell.length_a   1.000
_cell.length_b   1.000
_cell.length_c   1.000
_cell.angle_alpha   90.00
_cell.angle_beta   90.00
_cell.angle_gamma   90.00
#
_symmetry.space_group_name_H-M   'P 1'
#
loop_
_entity.id
_entity.type
_entity.pdbx_description
1 polymer ?
#
loop_
_entity_poly.entity_id
_entity_poly.type
_entity_poly.pdbx_seq_one_letter_code
_entity_poly.pdbx_strand_id
1 'polypeptide(L)'
;MSESAEIVLVQVREGDSSLRHVRELVFEYTQFLLEQKCDVGSFQDLEVELKELPGRYSPDKGGAMLVAYRSDSHYAHGAMSVHRETVVCKDGTFKDADAIACVAIKGLAEEGVCEIKRLYVREPYRKLGLGALLTRAVIQQAKKLNKYTTVKLDTLERLPYCIAMYTKMGFRACPPYVPNPEGDAVYLELPLPVRAPSGAPEIEAMAEKLVKARNVPNSEVSDCNVSSLVQAYQLHSAISRAGETIHGWKVGATNDAAMQRLGLSTPFRAPLFSPNVRRGPCPVAFEELGVKLSALECEFAFRMAKALPPRQGRACVPNTAYTEEEVWAAVECLMPAIEIAATRSPSKFPPSPETTPSLVADFGLNGVLVLGQPIKASLIDRTTLSEATATLSREGGGKGMSAEGKGTNVMGSPLASLVWLVNSLSCDGVTLEEGAVVSTGAAALLPADKCPWGEK
;
A
#
# COMPACT_ATOMS: atom_id res chain seq x y z
N MET A 1 30.08 7.08 -36.01
CA MET A 1 29.44 7.43 -34.72
C MET A 1 27.98 7.06 -34.87
N SER A 2 27.45 6.11 -34.09
CA SER A 2 26.01 5.79 -34.16
C SER A 2 25.24 6.88 -33.44
N GLU A 3 24.47 7.68 -34.18
CA GLU A 3 23.48 8.58 -33.58
C GLU A 3 22.44 7.73 -32.85
N SER A 4 22.34 7.90 -31.54
CA SER A 4 21.31 7.25 -30.74
C SER A 4 20.01 8.04 -30.88
N ALA A 5 18.94 7.41 -31.35
CA ALA A 5 17.61 8.00 -31.33
C ALA A 5 17.22 8.36 -29.88
N GLU A 6 16.90 9.62 -29.63
CA GLU A 6 16.40 10.07 -28.33
C GLU A 6 14.88 9.87 -28.28
N ILE A 7 14.41 9.29 -27.17
CA ILE A 7 12.99 9.11 -26.90
C ILE A 7 12.57 10.21 -25.93
N VAL A 8 11.62 11.04 -26.35
CA VAL A 8 11.06 12.11 -25.54
C VAL A 8 9.71 11.65 -25.00
N LEU A 9 9.58 11.62 -23.68
CA LEU A 9 8.29 11.39 -23.03
C LEU A 9 7.61 12.71 -22.70
N VAL A 10 6.39 12.87 -23.19
CA VAL A 10 5.54 14.04 -22.95
C VAL A 10 4.30 13.61 -22.18
N GLN A 11 3.93 14.38 -21.16
CA GLN A 11 2.68 14.20 -20.44
C GLN A 11 1.55 14.89 -21.20
N VAL A 12 0.53 14.12 -21.58
CA VAL A 12 -0.63 14.62 -22.33
C VAL A 12 -1.43 15.56 -21.46
N ARG A 13 -1.82 16.70 -22.03
CA ARG A 13 -2.67 17.72 -21.38
C ARG A 13 -3.84 18.08 -22.29
N GLU A 14 -4.92 18.55 -21.68
CA GLU A 14 -6.04 19.11 -22.41
C GLU A 14 -5.57 20.29 -23.28
N GLY A 15 -6.02 20.34 -24.54
CA GLY A 15 -5.72 21.44 -25.46
C GLY A 15 -4.33 21.41 -26.13
N ASP A 16 -3.46 20.45 -25.81
CA ASP A 16 -2.16 20.29 -26.48
C ASP A 16 -2.27 19.34 -27.69
N SER A 17 -1.42 19.58 -28.71
CA SER A 17 -1.17 18.73 -29.87
C SER A 17 -0.91 17.26 -29.53
N SER A 18 -0.31 16.97 -28.37
CA SER A 18 -0.09 15.61 -27.86
C SER A 18 -1.38 14.79 -27.74
N LEU A 19 -2.51 15.45 -27.50
CA LEU A 19 -3.81 14.79 -27.36
C LEU A 19 -4.27 14.13 -28.66
N ARG A 20 -4.05 14.80 -29.81
CA ARG A 20 -4.37 14.23 -31.12
C ARG A 20 -3.54 12.98 -31.39
N HIS A 21 -2.24 13.05 -31.16
CA HIS A 21 -1.33 11.92 -31.38
C HIS A 21 -1.70 10.70 -30.52
N VAL A 22 -2.14 10.92 -29.30
CA VAL A 22 -2.58 9.83 -28.43
C VAL A 22 -3.92 9.24 -28.86
N ARG A 23 -4.86 10.05 -29.37
CA ARG A 23 -6.10 9.50 -29.97
C ARG A 23 -5.78 8.55 -31.13
N GLU A 24 -4.83 8.92 -31.99
CA GLU A 24 -4.37 8.07 -33.10
C GLU A 24 -3.74 6.77 -32.57
N LEU A 25 -2.80 6.84 -31.62
CA LEU A 25 -2.17 5.64 -31.03
C LEU A 25 -3.17 4.73 -30.29
N VAL A 26 -4.15 5.30 -29.58
CA VAL A 26 -5.17 4.53 -28.87
C VAL A 26 -6.13 3.86 -29.86
N PHE A 27 -6.45 4.52 -30.97
CA PHE A 27 -7.22 3.93 -32.05
C PHE A 27 -6.46 2.77 -32.71
N GLU A 28 -5.17 2.96 -33.05
CA GLU A 28 -4.29 1.90 -33.59
C GLU A 28 -4.19 0.70 -32.63
N TYR A 29 -4.08 0.96 -31.32
CA TYR A 29 -4.08 -0.10 -30.31
C TYR A 29 -5.35 -0.94 -30.35
N THR A 30 -6.51 -0.30 -30.44
CA THR A 30 -7.79 -1.02 -30.48
C THR A 30 -7.97 -1.81 -31.77
N GLN A 31 -7.54 -1.27 -32.92
CA GLN A 31 -7.51 -2.04 -34.18
C GLN A 31 -6.60 -3.27 -34.05
N PHE A 32 -5.41 -3.10 -33.48
CA PHE A 32 -4.50 -4.21 -33.22
C PHE A 32 -5.13 -5.28 -32.32
N LEU A 33 -5.83 -4.90 -31.25
CA LEU A 33 -6.51 -5.87 -30.37
C LEU A 33 -7.62 -6.65 -31.10
N LEU A 34 -8.39 -5.98 -31.98
CA LEU A 34 -9.41 -6.61 -32.82
C LEU A 34 -8.79 -7.65 -33.77
N GLU A 35 -7.67 -7.33 -34.41
CA GLU A 35 -6.92 -8.27 -35.25
C GLU A 35 -6.42 -9.48 -34.47
N GLN A 36 -6.08 -9.30 -33.19
CA GLN A 36 -5.74 -10.37 -32.26
C GLN A 36 -6.95 -11.13 -31.70
N LYS A 37 -8.16 -10.87 -32.20
CA LYS A 37 -9.42 -11.47 -31.75
C LYS A 37 -9.70 -11.23 -30.26
N CYS A 38 -9.18 -10.15 -29.69
CA CYS A 38 -9.53 -9.74 -28.33
C CYS A 38 -10.89 -9.05 -28.36
N ASP A 39 -11.71 -9.26 -27.33
CA ASP A 39 -12.93 -8.48 -27.14
C ASP A 39 -12.57 -7.08 -26.62
N VAL A 40 -12.76 -6.08 -27.48
CA VAL A 40 -12.50 -4.67 -27.19
C VAL A 40 -13.76 -3.92 -26.71
N GLY A 41 -14.86 -4.63 -26.47
CA GLY A 41 -16.15 -4.07 -26.09
C GLY A 41 -16.87 -3.39 -27.25
N SER A 42 -17.85 -2.54 -26.93
CA SER A 42 -18.61 -1.78 -27.92
C SER A 42 -17.75 -0.70 -28.57
N PHE A 43 -17.79 -0.61 -29.90
CA PHE A 43 -17.17 0.49 -30.65
C PHE A 43 -17.68 1.88 -30.19
N GLN A 44 -18.91 1.97 -29.66
CA GLN A 44 -19.46 3.21 -29.12
C GLN A 44 -18.72 3.68 -27.87
N ASP A 45 -18.33 2.75 -26.98
CA ASP A 45 -17.60 3.08 -25.75
C ASP A 45 -16.19 3.59 -26.07
N LEU A 46 -15.55 3.03 -27.11
CA LEU A 46 -14.26 3.49 -27.60
C LEU A 46 -14.34 4.91 -28.16
N GLU A 47 -15.35 5.21 -28.98
CA GLU A 47 -15.53 6.57 -29.54
C GLU A 47 -15.73 7.61 -28.45
N VAL A 48 -16.52 7.29 -27.42
CA VAL A 48 -16.72 8.15 -26.26
C VAL A 48 -15.39 8.36 -25.54
N GLU A 49 -14.66 7.28 -25.22
CA GLU A 49 -13.35 7.39 -24.55
C GLU A 49 -12.36 8.24 -25.37
N LEU A 50 -12.25 8.02 -26.68
CA LEU A 50 -11.37 8.79 -27.56
C LEU A 50 -11.74 10.29 -27.60
N LYS A 51 -13.04 10.62 -27.63
CA LYS A 51 -13.51 12.01 -27.58
C LYS A 51 -13.15 12.67 -26.26
N GLU A 52 -13.31 11.95 -25.15
CA GLU A 52 -13.08 12.47 -23.79
C GLU A 52 -11.61 12.50 -23.36
N LEU A 53 -10.67 11.91 -24.11
CA LEU A 53 -9.24 11.95 -23.75
C LEU A 53 -8.75 13.40 -23.51
N PRO A 54 -7.85 13.63 -22.52
CA PRO A 54 -7.26 12.64 -21.62
C PRO A 54 -8.25 12.16 -20.54
N GLY A 55 -9.35 12.88 -20.30
CA GLY A 55 -10.52 12.39 -19.57
C GLY A 55 -10.18 11.87 -18.18
N ARG A 56 -10.49 10.60 -17.92
CA ARG A 56 -10.16 9.89 -16.66
C ARG A 56 -8.65 9.73 -16.41
N TYR A 57 -7.82 9.94 -17.42
CA TYR A 57 -6.35 9.89 -17.34
C TYR A 57 -5.73 11.27 -17.06
N SER A 58 -6.52 12.32 -16.88
CA SER A 58 -6.02 13.66 -16.59
C SER A 58 -5.51 13.78 -15.13
N PRO A 59 -4.46 14.58 -14.87
CA PRO A 59 -3.88 14.75 -13.52
C PRO A 59 -4.84 15.22 -12.44
N ASP A 60 -5.79 16.10 -12.78
CA ASP A 60 -6.84 16.61 -11.89
C ASP A 60 -7.78 15.50 -11.41
N LYS A 61 -7.99 14.46 -12.22
CA LYS A 61 -8.75 13.25 -11.83
C LYS A 61 -7.85 12.17 -11.19
N GLY A 62 -6.57 12.47 -10.99
CA GLY A 62 -5.58 11.50 -10.50
C GLY A 62 -5.04 10.54 -11.54
N GLY A 63 -5.27 10.79 -12.83
CA GLY A 63 -4.64 10.03 -13.88
C GLY A 63 -3.31 10.62 -14.31
N ALA A 64 -2.63 9.95 -15.21
CA ALA A 64 -1.59 10.54 -16.04
C ALA A 64 -1.57 9.79 -17.35
N MET A 65 -1.36 10.50 -18.46
CA MET A 65 -1.17 9.88 -19.76
C MET A 65 0.14 10.39 -20.36
N LEU A 66 0.93 9.47 -20.89
CA LEU A 66 2.23 9.75 -21.48
C LEU A 66 2.24 9.29 -22.93
N VAL A 67 2.88 10.08 -23.77
CA VAL A 67 3.20 9.74 -25.16
C VAL A 67 4.71 9.78 -25.35
N ALA A 68 5.23 8.80 -26.07
CA ALA A 68 6.62 8.75 -26.49
C ALA A 68 6.74 9.27 -27.91
N TYR A 69 7.59 10.26 -28.09
CA TYR A 69 8.03 10.73 -29.39
C TYR A 69 9.43 10.23 -29.69
N ARG A 70 9.66 9.86 -30.94
CA ARG A 70 10.99 9.73 -31.50
C ARG A 70 11.48 11.12 -31.91
N SER A 71 12.67 11.52 -31.48
CA SER A 71 13.29 12.74 -32.01
C SER A 71 14.12 12.41 -33.26
N ASP A 72 13.52 12.37 -34.46
CA ASP A 72 14.31 12.21 -35.68
C ASP A 72 14.15 13.44 -36.58
N SER A 73 15.26 14.02 -37.04
CA SER A 73 15.28 14.61 -38.38
C SER A 73 15.73 13.60 -39.45
N HIS A 74 16.47 12.53 -39.12
CA HIS A 74 16.87 11.50 -40.11
C HIS A 74 17.26 10.17 -39.43
N TYR A 75 16.61 9.02 -39.75
CA TYR A 75 17.26 7.78 -40.28
C TYR A 75 16.35 6.55 -40.37
N ALA A 76 16.83 5.57 -41.17
CA ALA A 76 16.24 4.29 -41.53
C ALA A 76 16.85 3.09 -40.78
N HIS A 77 15.99 2.09 -40.47
CA HIS A 77 16.25 0.66 -40.24
C HIS A 77 17.63 0.24 -39.68
N GLY A 78 17.72 0.02 -38.37
CA GLY A 78 18.86 -0.66 -37.73
C GLY A 78 18.82 -0.59 -36.20
N ALA A 79 19.31 -1.65 -35.54
CA ALA A 79 19.24 -1.95 -34.11
C ALA A 79 19.34 -0.73 -33.16
N MET A 80 18.29 -0.50 -32.38
CA MET A 80 18.21 0.57 -31.36
C MET A 80 18.56 0.03 -29.97
N SER A 81 19.31 0.83 -29.21
CA SER A 81 19.44 0.71 -27.76
C SER A 81 19.04 2.05 -27.13
N VAL A 82 18.03 2.03 -26.25
CA VAL A 82 17.46 3.22 -25.60
C VAL A 82 18.34 3.58 -24.40
N HIS A 83 19.14 4.65 -24.54
CA HIS A 83 20.21 4.96 -23.58
C HIS A 83 19.97 6.15 -22.65
N ARG A 84 18.94 6.99 -22.87
CA ARG A 84 18.64 8.14 -22.01
C ARG A 84 17.15 8.38 -21.85
N GLU A 85 16.70 8.44 -20.59
CA GLU A 85 15.37 8.90 -20.20
C GLU A 85 15.44 10.43 -20.03
N THR A 86 14.95 11.20 -21.01
CA THR A 86 14.64 12.61 -20.80
C THR A 86 13.12 12.75 -20.78
N VAL A 87 12.52 12.74 -19.58
CA VAL A 87 11.12 13.15 -19.43
C VAL A 87 11.09 14.65 -19.57
N VAL A 88 10.55 15.14 -20.68
CA VAL A 88 10.52 16.57 -20.97
C VAL A 88 9.06 17.02 -20.94
N CYS A 89 8.69 17.76 -19.89
CA CYS A 89 7.48 18.57 -19.90
C CYS A 89 7.76 19.83 -20.75
N LYS A 90 7.87 19.70 -22.08
CA LYS A 90 7.97 20.85 -22.99
C LYS A 90 6.71 20.97 -23.82
N ASP A 91 6.28 22.21 -24.03
CA ASP A 91 5.40 22.61 -25.10
C ASP A 91 6.21 22.54 -26.40
N GLY A 92 6.27 21.35 -27.01
CA GLY A 92 6.99 21.09 -28.26
C GLY A 92 6.02 20.76 -29.38
N THR A 93 6.24 21.29 -30.58
CA THR A 93 5.53 20.86 -31.79
C THR A 93 6.16 19.56 -32.30
N PHE A 94 5.53 18.42 -32.05
CA PHE A 94 5.92 17.12 -32.61
C PHE A 94 5.08 16.82 -33.86
N LYS A 95 5.63 16.08 -34.83
CA LYS A 95 4.85 15.63 -36.01
C LYS A 95 4.09 14.35 -35.67
N ASP A 96 2.97 14.10 -36.36
CA ASP A 96 2.15 12.89 -36.20
C ASP A 96 2.97 11.58 -36.33
N ALA A 97 3.92 11.56 -37.28
CA ALA A 97 4.80 10.41 -37.54
C ALA A 97 5.80 10.11 -36.40
N ASP A 98 6.03 11.07 -35.51
CA ASP A 98 7.01 10.95 -34.43
C ASP A 98 6.41 10.35 -33.16
N ALA A 99 5.08 10.31 -33.01
CA ALA A 99 4.42 9.63 -31.91
C ALA A 99 4.49 8.12 -32.09
N ILE A 100 5.19 7.39 -31.22
CA ILE A 100 5.48 5.96 -31.45
C ILE A 100 4.86 5.02 -30.41
N ALA A 101 4.47 5.55 -29.26
CA ALA A 101 3.93 4.75 -28.17
C ALA A 101 3.18 5.61 -27.14
N CYS A 102 2.28 5.02 -26.38
CA CYS A 102 1.56 5.68 -25.29
C CYS A 102 1.34 4.75 -24.09
N VAL A 103 1.04 5.34 -22.94
CA VAL A 103 0.58 4.64 -21.72
C VAL A 103 -0.24 5.60 -20.87
N ALA A 104 -1.17 5.07 -20.08
CA ALA A 104 -1.93 5.86 -19.12
C ALA A 104 -2.04 5.16 -17.76
N ILE A 105 -2.32 5.94 -16.72
CA ILE A 105 -2.85 5.48 -15.45
C ILE A 105 -4.18 6.18 -15.16
N LYS A 106 -5.10 5.46 -14.53
CA LYS A 106 -6.34 6.01 -13.96
C LYS A 106 -6.55 5.52 -12.53
N GLY A 107 -7.21 6.32 -11.69
CA GLY A 107 -7.66 5.85 -10.39
C GLY A 107 -8.72 4.73 -10.52
N LEU A 108 -8.77 3.84 -9.54
CA LEU A 108 -9.85 2.86 -9.36
C LEU A 108 -10.82 3.33 -8.27
N ALA A 109 -11.96 2.65 -8.15
CA ALA A 109 -12.92 2.88 -7.07
C ALA A 109 -12.33 2.52 -5.70
N GLU A 110 -11.44 1.53 -5.66
CA GLU A 110 -10.65 1.19 -4.48
C GLU A 110 -9.69 2.35 -4.16
N GLU A 111 -9.81 2.90 -2.96
CA GLU A 111 -8.99 4.01 -2.51
C GLU A 111 -7.50 3.67 -2.53
N GLY A 112 -6.65 4.62 -2.93
CA GLY A 112 -5.21 4.41 -2.97
C GLY A 112 -4.75 3.51 -4.12
N VAL A 113 -5.65 3.07 -5.00
CA VAL A 113 -5.31 2.18 -6.12
C VAL A 113 -5.49 2.87 -7.46
N CYS A 114 -4.49 2.72 -8.33
CA CYS A 114 -4.58 3.11 -9.73
C CYS A 114 -4.29 1.92 -10.64
N GLU A 115 -4.64 2.06 -11.91
CA GLU A 115 -4.47 1.02 -12.92
C GLU A 115 -3.71 1.58 -14.12
N ILE A 116 -2.70 0.85 -14.61
CA ILE A 116 -2.06 1.11 -15.90
C ILE A 116 -2.99 0.62 -17.02
N LYS A 117 -3.30 1.49 -17.97
CA LYS A 117 -4.08 1.18 -19.17
C LYS A 117 -3.42 1.76 -20.43
N ARG A 118 -3.89 1.32 -21.59
CA ARG A 118 -3.53 1.88 -22.90
C ARG A 118 -2.01 1.89 -23.17
N LEU A 119 -1.28 0.88 -22.67
CA LEU A 119 0.12 0.68 -23.02
C LEU A 119 0.21 0.12 -24.44
N TYR A 120 0.67 0.94 -25.39
CA TYR A 120 0.81 0.55 -26.78
C TYR A 120 2.12 1.06 -27.37
N VAL A 121 2.74 0.24 -28.21
CA VAL A 121 3.94 0.56 -28.99
C VAL A 121 3.69 0.14 -30.43
N ARG A 122 3.85 1.08 -31.37
CA ARG A 122 3.76 0.82 -32.82
C ARG A 122 4.72 -0.30 -33.23
N GLU A 123 4.28 -1.16 -34.14
CA GLU A 123 4.99 -2.40 -34.50
C GLU A 123 6.48 -2.22 -34.83
N PRO A 124 6.90 -1.20 -35.63
CA PRO A 124 8.31 -1.02 -35.98
C PRO A 124 9.22 -0.72 -34.79
N TYR A 125 8.66 -0.32 -33.64
CA TYR A 125 9.40 0.08 -32.44
C TYR A 125 9.26 -0.91 -31.28
N ARG A 126 8.59 -2.05 -31.51
CA ARG A 126 8.49 -3.12 -30.51
C ARG A 126 9.84 -3.79 -30.29
N LYS A 127 9.98 -4.43 -29.12
CA LYS A 127 11.23 -5.11 -28.69
C LYS A 127 12.44 -4.18 -28.49
N LEU A 128 12.23 -2.86 -28.53
CA LEU A 128 13.26 -1.84 -28.23
C LEU A 128 13.24 -1.37 -26.77
N GLY A 129 12.49 -2.04 -25.89
CA GLY A 129 12.39 -1.66 -24.48
C GLY A 129 11.42 -0.51 -24.18
N LEU A 130 10.71 0.05 -25.17
CA LEU A 130 9.77 1.17 -24.99
C LEU A 130 8.62 0.85 -24.03
N GLY A 131 8.07 -0.37 -24.08
CA GLY A 131 7.05 -0.80 -23.11
C GLY A 131 7.55 -0.68 -21.68
N ALA A 132 8.81 -1.11 -21.44
CA ALA A 132 9.40 -1.04 -20.11
C ALA A 132 9.67 0.41 -19.67
N LEU A 133 10.13 1.25 -20.60
CA LEU A 133 10.37 2.67 -20.37
C LEU A 133 9.07 3.40 -20.00
N LEU A 134 7.99 3.17 -20.74
CA LEU A 134 6.68 3.77 -20.50
C LEU A 134 6.06 3.32 -19.17
N THR A 135 6.11 2.02 -18.87
CA THR A 135 5.63 1.49 -17.60
C THR A 135 6.36 2.12 -16.41
N ARG A 136 7.70 2.23 -16.46
CA ARG A 136 8.45 2.93 -15.38
C ARG A 136 8.06 4.40 -15.28
N ALA A 137 7.96 5.10 -16.40
CA ALA A 137 7.62 6.52 -16.41
C ALA A 137 6.23 6.80 -15.85
N VAL A 138 5.23 5.97 -16.19
CA VAL A 138 3.86 6.16 -15.68
C VAL A 138 3.75 5.79 -14.19
N ILE A 139 4.52 4.80 -13.71
CA ILE A 139 4.64 4.51 -12.27
C ILE A 139 5.27 5.69 -11.52
N GLN A 140 6.26 6.38 -12.11
CA GLN A 140 6.81 7.59 -11.52
C GLN A 140 5.75 8.70 -11.41
N GLN A 141 4.86 8.83 -12.40
CA GLN A 141 3.73 9.77 -12.29
C GLN A 141 2.75 9.36 -11.18
N ALA A 142 2.42 8.08 -11.04
CA ALA A 142 1.60 7.58 -9.94
C ALA A 142 2.20 7.92 -8.57
N LYS A 143 3.53 7.76 -8.41
CA LYS A 143 4.26 8.14 -7.19
C LYS A 143 4.21 9.65 -6.92
N LYS A 144 4.36 10.49 -7.95
CA LYS A 144 4.29 11.95 -7.83
C LYS A 144 2.92 12.47 -7.39
N LEU A 145 1.84 11.76 -7.76
CA LEU A 145 0.49 12.09 -7.32
C LEU A 145 0.30 11.85 -5.81
N ASN A 146 1.18 11.08 -5.17
CA ASN A 146 1.28 10.92 -3.72
C ASN A 146 -0.05 10.57 -3.01
N LYS A 147 -0.93 9.86 -3.73
CA LYS A 147 -2.25 9.39 -3.28
C LYS A 147 -2.50 7.92 -3.58
N TYR A 148 -1.51 7.22 -4.13
CA TYR A 148 -1.62 5.80 -4.49
C TYR A 148 -0.65 4.95 -3.67
N THR A 149 -1.17 3.88 -3.08
CA THR A 149 -0.43 2.78 -2.43
C THR A 149 -0.18 1.61 -3.36
N THR A 150 -0.94 1.48 -4.45
CA THR A 150 -0.89 0.31 -5.34
C THR A 150 -1.14 0.72 -6.79
N VAL A 151 -0.35 0.14 -7.70
CA VAL A 151 -0.59 0.18 -9.14
C VAL A 151 -1.02 -1.23 -9.57
N LYS A 152 -2.18 -1.35 -10.20
CA LYS A 152 -2.66 -2.60 -10.81
C LYS A 152 -2.55 -2.53 -12.33
N LEU A 153 -2.54 -3.70 -12.96
CA LEU A 153 -2.75 -3.85 -14.40
C LEU A 153 -3.27 -5.25 -14.69
N ASP A 154 -3.91 -5.39 -15.84
CA ASP A 154 -4.27 -6.66 -16.43
C ASP A 154 -3.52 -6.86 -17.75
N THR A 155 -3.24 -8.13 -18.04
CA THR A 155 -2.66 -8.58 -19.30
C THR A 155 -3.21 -9.98 -19.62
N LEU A 156 -2.62 -10.67 -20.59
CA LEU A 156 -3.12 -11.96 -21.06
C LEU A 156 -2.02 -13.01 -20.92
N GLU A 157 -2.37 -14.24 -20.53
CA GLU A 157 -1.42 -15.36 -20.37
C GLU A 157 -0.60 -15.59 -21.64
N ARG A 158 -1.23 -15.39 -22.81
CA ARG A 158 -0.59 -15.50 -24.14
C ARG A 158 0.45 -14.42 -24.44
N LEU A 159 0.69 -13.46 -23.55
CA LEU A 159 1.69 -12.39 -23.69
C LEU A 159 2.86 -12.55 -22.69
N PRO A 160 3.64 -13.65 -22.76
CA PRO A 160 4.66 -13.98 -21.76
C PRO A 160 5.79 -12.94 -21.66
N TYR A 161 6.09 -12.21 -22.74
CA TYR A 161 7.07 -11.12 -22.70
C TYR A 161 6.60 -9.94 -21.82
N CYS A 162 5.31 -9.59 -21.88
CA CYS A 162 4.73 -8.55 -21.04
C CYS A 162 4.73 -8.97 -19.58
N ILE A 163 4.29 -10.19 -19.29
CA ILE A 163 4.30 -10.75 -17.92
C ILE A 163 5.73 -10.73 -17.36
N ALA A 164 6.71 -11.26 -18.09
CA ALA A 164 8.10 -11.25 -17.66
C ALA A 164 8.67 -9.83 -17.44
N MET A 165 8.27 -8.86 -18.27
CA MET A 165 8.63 -7.46 -18.10
C MET A 165 8.06 -6.89 -16.79
N TYR A 166 6.78 -7.10 -16.53
CA TYR A 166 6.12 -6.61 -15.31
C TYR A 166 6.68 -7.30 -14.06
N THR A 167 6.89 -8.62 -14.08
CA THR A 167 7.50 -9.36 -12.97
C THR A 167 8.91 -8.83 -12.66
N LYS A 168 9.72 -8.50 -13.68
CA LYS A 168 11.04 -7.87 -13.48
C LYS A 168 10.96 -6.47 -12.87
N MET A 169 9.88 -5.73 -13.10
CA MET A 169 9.59 -4.45 -12.45
C MET A 169 8.98 -4.61 -11.06
N GLY A 170 8.53 -5.82 -10.75
CA GLY A 170 8.09 -6.25 -9.45
C GLY A 170 6.60 -6.51 -9.30
N PHE A 171 5.85 -6.37 -10.38
CA PHE A 171 4.46 -6.77 -10.33
C PHE A 171 4.31 -8.25 -9.91
N ARG A 172 3.37 -8.49 -9.01
CA ARG A 172 2.98 -9.82 -8.53
C ARG A 172 1.55 -10.12 -8.91
N ALA A 173 1.20 -11.40 -9.03
CA ALA A 173 -0.18 -11.81 -9.26
C ALA A 173 -1.11 -11.30 -8.16
N CYS A 174 -2.30 -10.86 -8.55
CA CYS A 174 -3.37 -10.48 -7.63
C CYS A 174 -4.72 -11.04 -8.12
N PRO A 175 -5.75 -11.07 -7.25
CA PRO A 175 -7.09 -11.45 -7.68
C PRO A 175 -7.65 -10.49 -8.76
N PRO A 176 -8.59 -10.96 -9.60
CA PRO A 176 -9.33 -10.11 -10.52
C PRO A 176 -9.97 -8.90 -9.81
N TYR A 177 -9.77 -7.70 -10.35
CA TYR A 177 -10.29 -6.45 -9.80
C TYR A 177 -11.22 -5.69 -10.76
N VAL A 178 -11.27 -6.13 -12.02
CA VAL A 178 -12.23 -5.68 -13.04
C VAL A 178 -12.68 -6.90 -13.83
N PRO A 179 -13.94 -6.95 -14.31
CA PRO A 179 -14.33 -7.94 -15.30
C PRO A 179 -13.46 -7.81 -16.55
N ASN A 180 -12.96 -8.93 -17.06
CA ASN A 180 -12.26 -8.99 -18.33
C ASN A 180 -12.97 -10.04 -19.21
N PRO A 181 -13.33 -9.71 -20.46
CA PRO A 181 -13.97 -10.66 -21.36
C PRO A 181 -13.05 -11.84 -21.76
N GLU A 182 -11.74 -11.66 -21.61
CA GLU A 182 -10.74 -12.67 -21.94
C GLU A 182 -10.61 -13.70 -20.80
N GLY A 183 -10.83 -14.97 -21.12
CA GLY A 183 -10.73 -16.07 -20.15
C GLY A 183 -9.31 -16.36 -19.65
N ASP A 184 -8.29 -15.83 -20.33
CA ASP A 184 -6.86 -15.94 -19.98
C ASP A 184 -6.28 -14.62 -19.41
N ALA A 185 -7.14 -13.78 -18.82
CA ALA A 185 -6.72 -12.54 -18.18
C ALA A 185 -5.88 -12.80 -16.92
N VAL A 186 -4.71 -12.17 -16.85
CA VAL A 186 -3.80 -12.18 -15.70
C VAL A 186 -3.80 -10.80 -15.06
N TYR A 187 -4.00 -10.76 -13.75
CA TYR A 187 -4.02 -9.51 -12.98
C TYR A 187 -2.76 -9.40 -12.14
N LEU A 188 -2.18 -8.21 -12.16
CA LEU A 188 -0.88 -7.92 -11.59
C LEU A 188 -0.97 -6.64 -10.75
N GLU A 189 -0.26 -6.60 -9.62
CA GLU A 189 -0.17 -5.43 -8.75
C GLU A 189 1.27 -5.11 -8.34
N LEU A 190 1.53 -3.84 -8.11
CA LEU A 190 2.78 -3.30 -7.60
C LEU A 190 2.48 -2.37 -6.43
N PRO A 191 2.87 -2.72 -5.20
CA PRO A 191 2.85 -1.79 -4.07
C PRO A 191 3.74 -0.57 -4.34
N LEU A 192 3.28 0.61 -3.93
CA LEU A 192 4.02 1.86 -3.98
C LEU A 192 4.41 2.32 -2.57
N PRO A 193 5.61 2.90 -2.39
CA PRO A 193 5.98 3.53 -1.14
C PRO A 193 5.03 4.68 -0.80
N VAL A 194 4.59 4.76 0.44
CA VAL A 194 3.93 5.93 1.00
C VAL A 194 4.90 6.66 1.93
N ARG A 195 5.26 7.89 1.59
CA ARG A 195 6.04 8.77 2.47
C ARG A 195 5.40 10.14 2.51
N ALA A 196 5.38 10.77 3.67
CA ALA A 196 5.06 12.19 3.72
C ALA A 196 6.12 12.96 2.92
N PRO A 197 5.73 13.83 1.97
CA PRO A 197 6.65 14.80 1.39
C PRO A 197 7.29 15.58 2.54
N SER A 198 8.59 15.83 2.46
CA SER A 198 9.23 16.78 3.37
C SER A 198 8.67 18.19 3.12
N GLY A 199 8.26 18.91 4.17
CA GLY A 199 7.74 20.26 4.04
C GLY A 199 6.29 20.31 3.55
N ALA A 200 5.44 19.41 4.04
CA ALA A 200 3.98 19.44 3.84
C ALA A 200 3.31 19.97 5.12
N PRO A 201 3.09 21.30 5.26
CA PRO A 201 2.76 21.92 6.54
C PRO A 201 1.46 21.41 7.15
N GLU A 202 0.49 21.04 6.32
CA GLU A 202 -0.79 20.49 6.78
C GLU A 202 -0.63 19.10 7.42
N ILE A 203 0.21 18.24 6.84
CA ILE A 203 0.54 16.91 7.39
C ILE A 203 1.33 17.06 8.69
N GLU A 204 2.28 17.98 8.73
CA GLU A 204 3.11 18.25 9.91
C GLU A 204 2.25 18.78 11.08
N ALA A 205 1.38 19.77 10.83
CA ALA A 205 0.47 20.30 11.83
C ALA A 205 -0.55 19.25 12.33
N MET A 206 -1.02 18.37 11.45
CA MET A 206 -1.92 17.28 11.84
C MET A 206 -1.21 16.19 12.64
N ALA A 207 0.04 15.86 12.28
CA ALA A 207 0.90 14.95 13.03
C ALA A 207 1.13 15.44 14.47
N GLU A 208 1.46 16.73 14.65
CA GLU A 208 1.62 17.34 15.97
C GLU A 208 0.35 17.24 16.83
N LYS A 209 -0.83 17.47 16.23
CA LYS A 209 -2.12 17.32 16.92
C LYS A 209 -2.35 15.87 17.40
N LEU A 210 -2.07 14.89 16.54
CA LEU A 210 -2.21 13.47 16.87
C LEU A 210 -1.28 13.05 18.02
N VAL A 211 -0.02 13.51 18.00
CA VAL A 211 0.97 13.27 19.06
C VAL A 211 0.52 13.92 20.37
N LYS A 212 0.10 15.20 20.32
CA LYS A 212 -0.42 15.90 21.49
C LYS A 212 -1.61 15.17 22.10
N ALA A 213 -2.57 14.75 21.28
CA ALA A 213 -3.76 14.06 21.78
C ALA A 213 -3.45 12.68 22.35
N ARG A 214 -2.40 12.02 21.87
CA ARG A 214 -1.91 10.78 22.46
C ARG A 214 -1.29 10.97 23.84
N ASN A 215 -0.59 12.07 24.05
CA ASN A 215 0.17 12.32 25.28
C ASN A 215 -0.62 13.07 26.36
N VAL A 216 -1.80 13.60 26.03
CA VAL A 216 -2.66 14.33 26.96
C VAL A 216 -3.98 13.59 27.18
N PRO A 217 -4.23 13.06 28.40
CA PRO A 217 -5.51 12.41 28.71
C PRO A 217 -6.71 13.31 28.41
N ASN A 218 -7.78 12.72 27.88
CA ASN A 218 -9.03 13.39 27.46
C ASN A 218 -8.88 14.36 26.29
N SER A 219 -7.72 14.38 25.62
CA SER A 219 -7.55 15.14 24.39
C SER A 219 -8.09 14.35 23.19
N GLU A 220 -9.07 14.93 22.50
CA GLU A 220 -9.65 14.34 21.29
C GLU A 220 -9.01 14.85 20.02
N VAL A 221 -9.19 14.10 18.93
CA VAL A 221 -8.74 14.44 17.57
C VAL A 221 -9.93 14.49 16.60
N SER A 222 -11.04 15.09 17.03
CA SER A 222 -12.27 15.23 16.22
C SER A 222 -12.00 15.96 14.89
N ASP A 223 -11.13 16.95 14.92
CA ASP A 223 -10.95 17.91 13.82
C ASP A 223 -9.87 17.48 12.81
N CYS A 224 -9.15 16.38 13.06
CA CYS A 224 -8.24 15.82 12.05
C CYS A 224 -9.06 14.97 11.08
N ASN A 225 -9.44 15.57 9.96
CA ASN A 225 -10.09 14.87 8.86
C ASN A 225 -9.03 14.15 8.02
N VAL A 226 -8.70 12.92 8.40
CA VAL A 226 -7.83 12.05 7.60
C VAL A 226 -8.69 11.39 6.53
N SER A 227 -8.42 11.71 5.27
CA SER A 227 -9.27 11.37 4.15
C SER A 227 -8.84 10.10 3.42
N SER A 228 -7.65 9.55 3.72
CA SER A 228 -7.11 8.35 3.05
C SER A 228 -6.08 7.59 3.88
N LEU A 229 -5.92 6.29 3.60
CA LEU A 229 -4.84 5.48 4.17
C LEU A 229 -3.45 6.03 3.84
N VAL A 230 -3.30 6.59 2.64
CA VAL A 230 -2.06 7.25 2.22
C VAL A 230 -1.73 8.39 3.16
N GLN A 231 -2.71 9.26 3.44
CA GLN A 231 -2.54 10.36 4.38
C GLN A 231 -2.24 9.85 5.80
N ALA A 232 -2.88 8.77 6.24
CA ALA A 232 -2.59 8.15 7.55
C ALA A 232 -1.13 7.70 7.67
N TYR A 233 -0.58 7.02 6.64
CA TYR A 233 0.84 6.63 6.64
C TYR A 233 1.80 7.80 6.48
N GLN A 234 1.40 8.85 5.75
CA GLN A 234 2.16 10.11 5.70
C GLN A 234 2.23 10.74 7.10
N LEU A 235 1.13 10.77 7.85
CA LEU A 235 1.12 11.26 9.24
C LEU A 235 2.06 10.44 10.11
N HIS A 236 2.02 9.10 10.05
CA HIS A 236 2.96 8.25 10.78
C HIS A 236 4.43 8.56 10.42
N SER A 237 4.73 8.78 9.14
CA SER A 237 6.05 9.18 8.67
C SER A 237 6.48 10.55 9.22
N ALA A 238 5.57 11.54 9.22
CA ALA A 238 5.84 12.87 9.77
C ALA A 238 6.09 12.84 11.28
N ILE A 239 5.29 12.06 12.03
CA ILE A 239 5.45 11.88 13.48
C ILE A 239 6.82 11.28 13.82
N SER A 240 7.24 10.26 13.07
CA SER A 240 8.58 9.67 13.23
C SER A 240 9.69 10.69 13.01
N ARG A 241 9.57 11.58 12.00
CA ARG A 241 10.55 12.64 11.74
C ARG A 241 10.57 13.73 12.81
N ALA A 242 9.46 13.96 13.49
CA ALA A 242 9.35 14.94 14.58
C ALA A 242 10.08 14.50 15.87
N GLY A 243 10.70 13.31 15.89
CA GLY A 243 11.54 12.84 16.99
C GLY A 243 10.86 11.85 17.94
N GLU A 244 9.60 11.48 17.68
CA GLU A 244 8.93 10.44 18.45
C GLU A 244 9.60 9.08 18.22
N THR A 245 9.98 8.42 19.32
CA THR A 245 10.67 7.13 19.25
C THR A 245 9.65 6.00 19.05
N ILE A 246 9.60 5.49 17.83
CA ILE A 246 8.86 4.27 17.49
C ILE A 246 9.56 3.08 18.16
N HIS A 247 8.87 2.47 19.12
CA HIS A 247 9.31 1.26 19.81
C HIS A 247 8.98 -0.02 19.03
N GLY A 248 8.02 0.08 18.10
CA GLY A 248 7.47 -1.09 17.46
C GLY A 248 6.35 -0.74 16.48
N TRP A 249 5.64 -1.77 16.04
CA TRP A 249 4.57 -1.68 15.07
C TRP A 249 3.44 -2.62 15.45
N LYS A 250 2.23 -2.28 15.06
CA LYS A 250 1.07 -3.16 15.14
C LYS A 250 0.47 -3.39 13.77
N VAL A 251 -0.05 -4.59 13.55
CA VAL A 251 -0.81 -4.95 12.35
C VAL A 251 -2.26 -5.12 12.76
N GLY A 252 -3.17 -4.42 12.08
CA GLY A 252 -4.60 -4.52 12.31
C GLY A 252 -5.36 -4.93 11.05
N ALA A 253 -6.62 -5.33 11.22
CA ALA A 253 -7.44 -5.91 10.16
C ALA A 253 -6.82 -7.17 9.53
N THR A 254 -6.45 -8.13 10.36
CA THR A 254 -5.67 -9.33 10.00
C THR A 254 -6.51 -10.52 9.53
N ASN A 255 -7.81 -10.33 9.32
CA ASN A 255 -8.72 -11.32 8.76
C ASN A 255 -9.77 -10.66 7.87
N ASP A 256 -10.40 -11.46 6.99
CA ASP A 256 -11.32 -10.98 5.96
C ASP A 256 -12.53 -10.24 6.53
N ALA A 257 -13.07 -10.70 7.67
CA ALA A 257 -14.20 -10.05 8.32
C ALA A 257 -13.85 -8.64 8.80
N ALA A 258 -12.66 -8.46 9.41
CA ALA A 258 -12.18 -7.16 9.84
C ALA A 258 -11.85 -6.24 8.66
N MET A 259 -11.23 -6.78 7.60
CA MET A 259 -10.95 -6.03 6.37
C MET A 259 -12.23 -5.56 5.70
N GLN A 260 -13.23 -6.44 5.53
CA GLN A 260 -14.53 -6.08 4.95
C GLN A 260 -15.24 -5.00 5.77
N ARG A 261 -15.27 -5.12 7.10
CA ARG A 261 -15.87 -4.13 8.00
C ARG A 261 -15.23 -2.74 7.86
N LEU A 262 -13.92 -2.71 7.66
CA LEU A 262 -13.13 -1.48 7.54
C LEU A 262 -12.97 -1.00 6.08
N GLY A 263 -13.57 -1.69 5.11
CA GLY A 263 -13.43 -1.34 3.69
C GLY A 263 -11.99 -1.48 3.16
N LEU A 264 -11.21 -2.39 3.72
CA LEU A 264 -9.82 -2.62 3.38
C LEU A 264 -9.67 -3.85 2.46
N SER A 265 -8.70 -3.78 1.54
CA SER A 265 -8.26 -4.93 0.72
C SER A 265 -7.02 -5.62 1.27
N THR A 266 -6.31 -4.97 2.19
CA THR A 266 -5.13 -5.49 2.87
C THR A 266 -5.13 -5.01 4.33
N PRO A 267 -4.39 -5.69 5.23
CA PRO A 267 -4.20 -5.21 6.60
C PRO A 267 -3.61 -3.79 6.64
N PHE A 268 -3.74 -3.12 7.79
CA PHE A 268 -3.04 -1.84 8.01
C PHE A 268 -1.91 -2.00 9.02
N ARG A 269 -0.96 -1.05 9.01
CA ARG A 269 0.10 -0.95 10.03
C ARG A 269 0.05 0.38 10.77
N ALA A 270 0.43 0.39 12.04
CA ALA A 270 0.59 1.62 12.80
C ALA A 270 1.80 1.56 13.75
N PRO A 271 2.46 2.70 14.02
CA PRO A 271 3.58 2.73 14.96
C PRO A 271 3.10 2.55 16.40
N LEU A 272 3.94 1.89 17.19
CA LEU A 272 3.83 1.78 18.64
C LEU A 272 4.91 2.67 19.27
N PHE A 273 4.51 3.54 20.19
CA PHE A 273 5.43 4.44 20.88
C PHE A 273 5.82 3.87 22.25
N SER A 274 7.08 4.11 22.63
CA SER A 274 7.71 3.58 23.84
C SER A 274 6.87 3.69 25.14
N PRO A 275 6.25 4.83 25.50
CA PRO A 275 5.50 4.94 26.76
C PRO A 275 4.30 3.99 26.86
N ASN A 276 3.82 3.47 25.72
CA ASN A 276 2.63 2.65 25.63
C ASN A 276 2.94 1.17 25.41
N VAL A 277 4.21 0.78 25.41
CA VAL A 277 4.62 -0.63 25.43
C VAL A 277 5.17 -0.95 26.81
N ARG A 278 4.44 -1.77 27.57
CA ARG A 278 4.73 -2.08 28.98
C ARG A 278 5.02 -3.56 29.15
N ARG A 279 5.73 -3.94 30.22
CA ARG A 279 5.94 -5.34 30.59
C ARG A 279 4.99 -5.73 31.72
N GLY A 280 4.34 -6.87 31.57
CA GLY A 280 3.48 -7.47 32.57
C GLY A 280 4.25 -8.14 33.71
N PRO A 281 3.61 -8.35 34.87
CA PRO A 281 2.30 -7.80 35.24
C PRO A 281 2.37 -6.27 35.42
N CYS A 282 1.39 -5.55 34.86
CA CYS A 282 1.33 -4.10 34.88
C CYS A 282 -0.13 -3.67 35.09
N PRO A 283 -0.49 -3.15 36.27
CA PRO A 283 -1.78 -2.50 36.46
C PRO A 283 -1.92 -1.31 35.49
N VAL A 284 -3.08 -1.19 34.85
CA VAL A 284 -3.42 -0.06 33.98
C VAL A 284 -4.74 0.51 34.46
N ALA A 285 -4.72 1.75 34.95
CA ALA A 285 -5.93 2.50 35.25
C ALA A 285 -6.51 3.06 33.94
N PHE A 286 -7.71 2.66 33.58
CA PHE A 286 -8.33 3.07 32.30
C PHE A 286 -8.71 4.55 32.30
N GLU A 287 -9.04 5.12 33.46
CA GLU A 287 -9.35 6.54 33.65
C GLU A 287 -8.14 7.42 33.35
N GLU A 288 -6.94 6.98 33.71
CA GLU A 288 -5.68 7.71 33.48
C GLU A 288 -5.31 7.76 31.99
N LEU A 289 -5.80 6.81 31.18
CA LEU A 289 -5.59 6.83 29.74
C LEU A 289 -6.37 7.98 29.08
N GLY A 290 -7.49 8.41 29.67
CA GLY A 290 -8.32 9.51 29.16
C GLY A 290 -8.77 9.31 27.71
N VAL A 291 -9.06 8.07 27.31
CA VAL A 291 -9.47 7.70 25.95
C VAL A 291 -10.63 6.72 26.00
N LYS A 292 -11.46 6.72 24.95
CA LYS A 292 -12.59 5.78 24.86
C LYS A 292 -12.07 4.38 24.52
N LEU A 293 -12.26 3.44 25.42
CA LEU A 293 -11.90 2.04 25.21
C LEU A 293 -12.78 1.39 24.13
N SER A 294 -12.13 0.62 23.26
CA SER A 294 -12.75 -0.16 22.19
C SER A 294 -12.83 -1.64 22.58
N ALA A 295 -11.69 -2.24 22.94
CA ALA A 295 -11.60 -3.66 23.24
C ALA A 295 -10.31 -3.98 24.04
N LEU A 296 -10.29 -5.15 24.64
CA LEU A 296 -9.05 -5.85 24.99
C LEU A 296 -8.80 -6.96 23.98
N GLU A 297 -7.58 -7.02 23.47
CA GLU A 297 -7.17 -7.95 22.42
C GLU A 297 -5.99 -8.78 22.92
N CYS A 298 -6.06 -10.10 22.75
CA CYS A 298 -4.95 -11.00 23.03
C CYS A 298 -4.22 -11.30 21.72
N GLU A 299 -2.92 -11.00 21.71
CA GLU A 299 -2.08 -11.02 20.52
C GLU A 299 -0.79 -11.81 20.73
N PHE A 300 -0.15 -12.14 19.62
CA PHE A 300 1.22 -12.62 19.56
C PHE A 300 2.13 -11.42 19.26
N ALA A 301 3.12 -11.15 20.13
CA ALA A 301 4.06 -10.07 19.94
C ALA A 301 5.48 -10.61 19.71
N PHE A 302 6.12 -10.23 18.61
CA PHE A 302 7.52 -10.58 18.33
C PHE A 302 8.45 -9.46 18.74
N ARG A 303 9.61 -9.78 19.30
CA ARG A 303 10.73 -8.84 19.43
C ARG A 303 11.83 -9.21 18.45
N MET A 304 12.38 -8.21 17.77
CA MET A 304 13.44 -8.42 16.79
C MET A 304 14.82 -8.45 17.46
N ALA A 305 15.62 -9.47 17.17
CA ALA A 305 17.04 -9.56 17.54
C ALA A 305 17.96 -8.82 16.57
N LYS A 306 17.48 -8.55 15.36
CA LYS A 306 18.25 -7.89 14.30
C LYS A 306 17.35 -6.94 13.53
N ALA A 307 17.91 -5.79 13.16
CA ALA A 307 17.22 -4.87 12.25
C ALA A 307 17.04 -5.50 10.86
N LEU A 308 15.91 -5.20 10.22
CA LEU A 308 15.60 -5.56 8.84
C LEU A 308 15.46 -4.27 8.01
N PRO A 309 16.54 -3.82 7.34
CA PRO A 309 16.51 -2.58 6.56
C PRO A 309 15.71 -2.73 5.27
N PRO A 310 15.27 -1.61 4.66
CA PRO A 310 14.64 -1.60 3.36
C PRO A 310 15.48 -2.25 2.27
N ARG A 311 14.84 -3.09 1.44
CA ARG A 311 15.46 -3.59 0.22
C ARG A 311 15.17 -2.60 -0.92
N GLN A 312 16.08 -1.62 -1.09
CA GLN A 312 15.93 -0.50 -2.03
C GLN A 312 15.61 -0.96 -3.45
N GLY A 313 14.63 -0.29 -4.07
CA GLY A 313 14.27 -0.45 -5.48
C GLY A 313 13.71 -1.81 -5.88
N ARG A 314 13.52 -2.73 -4.92
CA ARG A 314 13.16 -4.13 -5.20
C ARG A 314 12.28 -4.80 -4.15
N ALA A 315 11.94 -4.18 -3.01
CA ALA A 315 10.98 -4.76 -2.04
C ALA A 315 9.63 -5.14 -2.68
N CYS A 316 9.25 -4.42 -3.73
CA CYS A 316 8.07 -4.73 -4.54
C CYS A 316 8.39 -5.69 -5.69
N VAL A 317 9.52 -6.42 -5.73
CA VAL A 317 9.88 -7.41 -6.77
C VAL A 317 9.84 -8.82 -6.17
N PRO A 318 9.17 -9.81 -6.81
CA PRO A 318 8.96 -11.14 -6.24
C PRO A 318 10.21 -11.88 -5.71
N ASN A 319 11.41 -11.53 -6.16
CA ASN A 319 12.68 -12.15 -5.70
C ASN A 319 13.47 -11.30 -4.69
N THR A 320 12.83 -10.31 -4.08
CA THR A 320 13.50 -9.36 -3.18
C THR A 320 12.68 -9.01 -1.94
N ALA A 321 11.45 -9.52 -1.80
CA ALA A 321 10.76 -9.52 -0.52
C ALA A 321 11.55 -10.33 0.51
N TYR A 322 11.42 -9.99 1.79
CA TYR A 322 11.89 -10.83 2.88
C TYR A 322 11.06 -12.12 2.93
N THR A 323 11.74 -13.27 2.97
CA THR A 323 11.07 -14.57 3.14
C THR A 323 10.73 -14.83 4.61
N GLU A 324 9.89 -15.83 4.86
CA GLU A 324 9.56 -16.26 6.22
C GLU A 324 10.81 -16.71 7.01
N GLU A 325 11.74 -17.42 6.37
CA GLU A 325 13.03 -17.84 6.93
C GLU A 325 13.87 -16.64 7.37
N GLU A 326 13.99 -15.63 6.51
CA GLU A 326 14.79 -14.44 6.79
C GLU A 326 14.20 -13.64 7.95
N VAL A 327 12.87 -13.49 7.97
CA VAL A 327 12.15 -12.79 9.04
C VAL A 327 12.27 -13.54 10.34
N TRP A 328 12.03 -14.87 10.36
CA TRP A 328 12.14 -15.68 11.56
C TRP A 328 13.55 -15.68 12.15
N ALA A 329 14.59 -15.72 11.30
CA ALA A 329 15.98 -15.66 11.73
C ALA A 329 16.36 -14.31 12.40
N ALA A 330 15.54 -13.28 12.23
CA ALA A 330 15.70 -11.99 12.89
C ALA A 330 14.87 -11.86 14.18
N VAL A 331 14.04 -12.84 14.55
CA VAL A 331 13.23 -12.81 15.77
C VAL A 331 14.05 -13.24 16.99
N GLU A 332 14.02 -12.43 18.05
CA GLU A 332 14.59 -12.75 19.37
C GLU A 332 13.66 -13.68 20.15
N CYS A 333 12.41 -13.27 20.30
CA CYS A 333 11.43 -13.96 21.11
C CYS A 333 10.00 -13.64 20.66
N LEU A 334 9.09 -14.53 21.04
CA LEU A 334 7.64 -14.34 21.03
C LEU A 334 7.19 -14.03 22.46
N MET A 335 6.24 -13.12 22.62
CA MET A 335 5.58 -12.81 23.88
C MET A 335 4.06 -12.87 23.65
N PRO A 336 3.26 -13.47 24.56
CA PRO A 336 1.83 -13.17 24.59
C PRO A 336 1.65 -11.70 24.95
N ALA A 337 0.69 -11.02 24.34
CA ALA A 337 0.45 -9.61 24.59
C ALA A 337 -1.03 -9.32 24.77
N ILE A 338 -1.34 -8.31 25.59
CA ILE A 338 -2.68 -7.74 25.70
C ILE A 338 -2.63 -6.32 25.15
N GLU A 339 -3.32 -6.06 24.04
CA GLU A 339 -3.57 -4.71 23.57
C GLU A 339 -4.85 -4.17 24.21
N ILE A 340 -4.71 -3.02 24.85
CA ILE A 340 -5.80 -2.16 25.30
C ILE A 340 -6.09 -1.21 24.13
N ALA A 341 -7.05 -1.58 23.29
CA ALA A 341 -7.43 -0.82 22.11
C ALA A 341 -8.37 0.33 22.52
N ALA A 342 -8.01 1.57 22.18
CA ALA A 342 -8.74 2.78 22.54
C ALA A 342 -8.59 3.88 21.48
N THR A 343 -9.59 4.76 21.38
CA THR A 343 -9.62 5.84 20.40
C THR A 343 -9.56 7.22 21.05
N ARG A 344 -8.87 8.15 20.38
CA ARG A 344 -8.91 9.59 20.65
C ARG A 344 -9.96 10.31 19.80
N SER A 345 -10.76 9.58 19.01
CA SER A 345 -11.84 10.13 18.17
C SER A 345 -13.17 9.44 18.48
N PRO A 346 -13.75 9.64 19.68
CA PRO A 346 -14.93 8.91 20.13
C PRO A 346 -16.17 9.14 19.26
N SER A 347 -16.27 10.30 18.61
CA SER A 347 -17.33 10.65 17.65
C SER A 347 -17.28 9.87 16.34
N LYS A 348 -16.14 9.25 16.01
CA LYS A 348 -15.93 8.44 14.80
C LYS A 348 -15.97 6.93 15.08
N PHE A 349 -16.43 6.53 16.27
CA PHE A 349 -16.46 5.14 16.73
C PHE A 349 -17.90 4.64 16.91
N PRO A 350 -18.27 3.43 16.43
CA PRO A 350 -17.40 2.40 15.85
C PRO A 350 -16.88 2.78 14.45
N PRO A 351 -15.72 2.25 14.03
CA PRO A 351 -15.15 2.58 12.74
C PRO A 351 -15.98 1.99 11.59
N SER A 352 -16.03 2.73 10.49
CA SER A 352 -16.62 2.36 9.20
C SER A 352 -15.57 2.51 8.09
N PRO A 353 -15.84 2.09 6.84
CA PRO A 353 -14.94 2.35 5.72
C PRO A 353 -14.54 3.84 5.61
N GLU A 354 -15.48 4.75 5.84
CA GLU A 354 -15.25 6.20 5.74
C GLU A 354 -14.34 6.75 6.86
N THR A 355 -14.40 6.16 8.06
CA THR A 355 -13.58 6.60 9.21
C THR A 355 -12.31 5.78 9.39
N THR A 356 -12.10 4.75 8.59
CA THR A 356 -10.91 3.86 8.65
C THR A 356 -9.59 4.61 8.51
N PRO A 357 -9.42 5.59 7.59
CA PRO A 357 -8.22 6.41 7.55
C PRO A 357 -7.92 7.15 8.87
N SER A 358 -8.96 7.69 9.52
CA SER A 358 -8.82 8.33 10.84
C SER A 358 -8.43 7.32 11.91
N LEU A 359 -8.99 6.10 11.89
CA LEU A 359 -8.59 5.01 12.80
C LEU A 359 -7.11 4.63 12.62
N VAL A 360 -6.64 4.52 11.39
CA VAL A 360 -5.24 4.15 11.10
C VAL A 360 -4.31 5.25 11.59
N ALA A 361 -4.62 6.52 11.28
CA ALA A 361 -3.88 7.68 11.78
C ALA A 361 -3.93 7.80 13.30
N ASP A 362 -5.01 7.33 13.93
CA ASP A 362 -5.17 7.17 15.37
C ASP A 362 -4.36 5.97 15.92
N PHE A 363 -3.22 5.66 15.30
CA PHE A 363 -2.30 4.56 15.61
C PHE A 363 -2.99 3.19 15.66
N GLY A 364 -4.00 3.00 14.80
CA GLY A 364 -4.78 1.78 14.75
C GLY A 364 -5.55 1.48 16.04
N LEU A 365 -5.98 2.52 16.78
CA LEU A 365 -6.56 2.41 18.12
C LEU A 365 -5.59 1.94 19.21
N ASN A 366 -4.28 2.09 19.04
CA ASN A 366 -3.37 1.69 20.11
C ASN A 366 -3.48 2.61 21.34
N GLY A 367 -3.98 2.08 22.45
CA GLY A 367 -3.91 2.68 23.77
C GLY A 367 -2.62 2.27 24.48
N VAL A 368 -2.57 1.03 24.95
CA VAL A 368 -1.42 0.42 25.64
C VAL A 368 -1.26 -1.03 25.18
N LEU A 369 -0.02 -1.48 24.97
CA LEU A 369 0.34 -2.87 24.74
C LEU A 369 1.10 -3.41 25.96
N VAL A 370 0.58 -4.45 26.60
CA VAL A 370 1.21 -5.10 27.75
C VAL A 370 1.81 -6.44 27.30
N LEU A 371 3.13 -6.55 27.36
CA LEU A 371 3.89 -7.74 26.96
C LEU A 371 4.05 -8.71 28.13
N GLY A 372 3.75 -9.98 27.90
CA GLY A 372 3.98 -11.07 28.83
C GLY A 372 5.42 -11.58 28.83
N GLN A 373 5.59 -12.79 29.36
CA GLN A 373 6.91 -13.44 29.46
C GLN A 373 7.46 -13.80 28.06
N PRO A 374 8.74 -13.49 27.76
CA PRO A 374 9.34 -13.83 26.48
C PRO A 374 9.69 -15.31 26.38
N ILE A 375 9.33 -15.91 25.24
CA ILE A 375 9.72 -17.26 24.82
C ILE A 375 10.73 -17.08 23.69
N LYS A 376 11.98 -17.51 23.90
CA LYS A 376 13.04 -17.39 22.89
C LYS A 376 12.62 -18.10 21.60
N ALA A 377 12.90 -17.46 20.45
CA ALA A 377 12.57 -18.03 19.14
C ALA A 377 13.21 -19.41 18.93
N SER A 378 14.40 -19.65 19.50
CA SER A 378 15.10 -20.95 19.45
C SER A 378 14.37 -22.10 20.17
N LEU A 379 13.34 -21.80 20.97
CA LEU A 379 12.53 -22.79 21.70
C LEU A 379 11.17 -23.04 21.03
N ILE A 380 10.88 -22.35 19.93
CA ILE A 380 9.57 -22.38 19.26
C ILE A 380 9.74 -23.08 17.92
N ASP A 381 8.92 -24.11 17.67
CA ASP A 381 8.68 -24.57 16.32
C ASP A 381 7.75 -23.57 15.63
N ARG A 382 8.30 -22.76 14.71
CA ARG A 382 7.54 -21.74 14.01
C ARG A 382 6.37 -22.30 13.20
N THR A 383 6.44 -23.57 12.79
CA THR A 383 5.39 -24.21 11.98
C THR A 383 4.11 -24.47 12.78
N THR A 384 4.17 -24.44 14.12
CA THR A 384 3.01 -24.65 15.00
C THR A 384 2.31 -23.34 15.38
N LEU A 385 2.81 -22.18 14.94
CA LEU A 385 2.27 -20.87 15.34
C LEU A 385 0.83 -20.64 14.87
N SER A 386 0.42 -21.23 13.74
CA SER A 386 -0.97 -21.15 13.28
C SER A 386 -1.94 -21.83 14.25
N GLU A 387 -1.53 -22.94 14.87
CA GLU A 387 -2.36 -23.71 15.80
C GLU A 387 -2.24 -23.27 17.27
N ALA A 388 -1.38 -22.30 17.56
CA ALA A 388 -1.22 -21.78 18.91
C ALA A 388 -2.53 -21.13 19.40
N THR A 389 -3.03 -21.57 20.55
CA THR A 389 -4.23 -21.01 21.19
C THR A 389 -3.89 -19.78 22.01
N ALA A 390 -4.70 -18.74 21.87
CA ALA A 390 -4.66 -17.52 22.67
C ALA A 390 -5.99 -17.38 23.42
N THR A 391 -5.91 -17.34 24.75
CA THR A 391 -7.09 -17.18 25.62
C THR A 391 -6.97 -15.86 26.36
N LEU A 392 -8.01 -15.04 26.28
CA LEU A 392 -8.17 -13.80 27.04
C LEU A 392 -9.28 -13.99 28.05
N SER A 393 -9.01 -13.73 29.32
CA SER A 393 -10.02 -13.84 30.37
C SER A 393 -10.03 -12.62 31.29
N ARG A 394 -11.22 -12.30 31.79
CA ARG A 394 -11.46 -11.30 32.82
C ARG A 394 -12.06 -11.99 34.04
N GLU A 395 -11.36 -11.90 35.16
CA GLU A 395 -11.84 -12.30 36.47
C GLU A 395 -12.43 -11.09 37.21
N GLY A 396 -13.55 -11.29 37.93
CA GLY A 396 -14.23 -10.24 38.70
C GLY A 396 -15.28 -9.40 37.93
N GLY A 397 -16.05 -8.58 38.68
CA GLY A 397 -17.06 -7.67 38.12
C GLY A 397 -18.35 -8.32 37.58
N GLY A 398 -18.74 -9.50 38.09
CA GLY A 398 -19.93 -10.26 37.64
C GLY A 398 -19.58 -11.63 37.08
N LYS A 399 -20.33 -12.13 36.07
CA LYS A 399 -20.01 -13.37 35.35
C LYS A 399 -18.68 -13.18 34.61
N GLY A 400 -17.66 -13.96 34.98
CA GLY A 400 -16.36 -13.93 34.31
C GLY A 400 -16.51 -14.09 32.79
N MET A 401 -15.66 -13.39 32.03
CA MET A 401 -15.69 -13.41 30.58
C MET A 401 -14.40 -14.03 30.04
N SER A 402 -14.53 -14.81 28.97
CA SER A 402 -13.39 -15.38 28.27
C SER A 402 -13.62 -15.36 26.77
N ALA A 403 -12.59 -15.02 26.02
CA ALA A 403 -12.50 -15.21 24.59
C ALA A 403 -11.31 -16.12 24.30
N GLU A 404 -11.49 -17.00 23.32
CA GLU A 404 -10.43 -17.87 22.82
C GLU A 404 -10.30 -17.67 21.32
N GLY A 405 -9.09 -17.76 20.82
CA GLY A 405 -8.78 -17.80 19.42
C GLY A 405 -7.48 -18.53 19.14
N LYS A 406 -7.11 -18.58 17.87
CA LYS A 406 -5.92 -19.27 17.39
C LYS A 406 -5.04 -18.36 16.57
N GLY A 407 -3.78 -18.75 16.37
CA GLY A 407 -2.88 -18.09 15.43
C GLY A 407 -3.44 -17.99 14.01
N THR A 408 -4.24 -18.96 13.56
CA THR A 408 -4.94 -18.93 12.27
C THR A 408 -5.89 -17.74 12.09
N ASN A 409 -6.38 -17.14 13.19
CA ASN A 409 -7.20 -15.92 13.13
C ASN A 409 -6.41 -14.69 12.68
N VAL A 410 -5.07 -14.78 12.64
CA VAL A 410 -4.15 -13.70 12.31
C VAL A 410 -3.46 -14.02 10.99
N MET A 411 -4.05 -13.62 9.86
CA MET A 411 -3.50 -13.85 8.52
C MET A 411 -3.10 -15.32 8.24
N GLY A 412 -3.79 -16.29 8.85
CA GLY A 412 -3.44 -17.71 8.79
C GLY A 412 -2.28 -18.13 9.70
N SER A 413 -1.40 -17.21 10.11
CA SER A 413 -0.37 -17.41 11.12
C SER A 413 0.18 -16.06 11.60
N PRO A 414 0.48 -15.88 12.91
CA PRO A 414 1.13 -14.66 13.41
C PRO A 414 2.44 -14.34 12.68
N LEU A 415 3.17 -15.35 12.23
CA LEU A 415 4.40 -15.18 11.45
C LEU A 415 4.12 -14.60 10.05
N ALA A 416 3.01 -14.98 9.42
CA ALA A 416 2.60 -14.40 8.14
C ALA A 416 2.29 -12.90 8.27
N SER A 417 1.68 -12.49 9.38
CA SER A 417 1.46 -11.07 9.72
C SER A 417 2.77 -10.30 9.91
N LEU A 418 3.75 -10.89 10.62
CA LEU A 418 5.09 -10.29 10.77
C LEU A 418 5.80 -10.14 9.40
N VAL A 419 5.77 -11.17 8.55
CA VAL A 419 6.36 -11.14 7.21
C VAL A 419 5.68 -10.08 6.34
N TRP A 420 4.36 -9.97 6.41
CA TRP A 420 3.61 -8.92 5.72
C TRP A 420 4.10 -7.55 6.18
N LEU A 421 4.18 -7.29 7.49
CA LEU A 421 4.62 -6.00 8.04
C LEU A 421 6.03 -5.64 7.59
N VAL A 422 7.00 -6.56 7.71
CA VAL A 422 8.39 -6.33 7.30
C VAL A 422 8.46 -5.87 5.85
N ASN A 423 7.75 -6.56 4.96
CA ASN A 423 7.72 -6.21 3.55
C ASN A 423 6.96 -4.88 3.31
N SER A 424 5.89 -4.63 4.06
CA SER A 424 5.13 -3.38 4.06
C SER A 424 6.02 -2.17 4.41
N LEU A 425 6.83 -2.29 5.47
CA LEU A 425 7.79 -1.26 5.90
C LEU A 425 8.93 -1.10 4.89
N SER A 426 9.46 -2.21 4.38
CA SER A 426 10.51 -2.21 3.36
C SER A 426 10.06 -1.50 2.07
N CYS A 427 8.80 -1.68 1.65
CA CYS A 427 8.18 -0.95 0.53
C CYS A 427 8.20 0.57 0.76
N ASP A 428 7.88 1.03 1.96
CA ASP A 428 7.97 2.45 2.36
C ASP A 428 9.40 2.90 2.64
N GLY A 429 10.36 2.00 2.54
CA GLY A 429 11.74 2.18 2.93
C GLY A 429 11.94 2.60 4.38
N VAL A 430 11.17 1.99 5.27
CA VAL A 430 11.31 2.05 6.72
C VAL A 430 12.03 0.80 7.21
N THR A 431 13.04 0.97 8.05
CA THR A 431 13.73 -0.13 8.74
C THR A 431 12.86 -0.64 9.88
N LEU A 432 12.69 -1.96 10.00
CA LEU A 432 12.25 -2.54 11.26
C LEU A 432 13.49 -2.70 12.15
N GLU A 433 13.59 -1.87 13.19
CA GLU A 433 14.80 -1.75 14.01
C GLU A 433 15.06 -2.97 14.90
N GLU A 434 16.31 -3.14 15.31
CA GLU A 434 16.66 -4.08 16.38
C GLU A 434 15.94 -3.72 17.69
N GLY A 435 15.47 -4.73 18.41
CA GLY A 435 14.70 -4.56 19.64
C GLY A 435 13.25 -4.13 19.42
N ALA A 436 12.84 -3.81 18.18
CA ALA A 436 11.47 -3.41 17.88
C ALA A 436 10.47 -4.52 18.24
N VAL A 437 9.31 -4.11 18.75
CA VAL A 437 8.19 -5.00 19.08
C VAL A 437 7.15 -4.97 17.98
N VAL A 438 6.69 -6.13 17.51
CA VAL A 438 5.62 -6.25 16.52
C VAL A 438 4.44 -6.97 17.13
N SER A 439 3.31 -6.28 17.26
CA SER A 439 2.01 -6.88 17.61
C SER A 439 1.31 -7.34 16.34
N THR A 440 1.02 -8.64 16.22
CA THR A 440 0.61 -9.23 14.94
C THR A 440 -0.86 -9.07 14.62
N GLY A 441 -1.69 -8.58 15.54
CA GLY A 441 -3.14 -8.51 15.44
C GLY A 441 -3.86 -9.50 16.36
N ALA A 442 -5.13 -9.21 16.64
CA ALA A 442 -5.96 -9.93 17.60
C ALA A 442 -6.21 -11.39 17.22
N ALA A 443 -5.77 -12.31 18.07
CA ALA A 443 -6.16 -13.72 18.00
C ALA A 443 -7.49 -13.95 18.73
N ALA A 444 -7.68 -13.29 19.87
CA ALA A 444 -8.92 -13.28 20.65
C ALA A 444 -9.24 -11.86 21.12
N LEU A 445 -10.54 -11.55 21.31
CA LEU A 445 -10.99 -10.19 21.60
C LEU A 445 -12.16 -10.19 22.60
N LEU A 446 -12.08 -9.31 23.60
CA LEU A 446 -13.19 -8.95 24.49
C LEU A 446 -13.59 -7.48 24.22
N PRO A 447 -14.76 -7.22 23.62
CA PRO A 447 -15.14 -5.86 23.25
C PRO A 447 -15.64 -5.11 24.50
N ALA A 448 -15.31 -3.83 24.59
CA ALA A 448 -15.56 -3.04 25.81
C ALA A 448 -17.05 -2.82 26.09
N ASP A 449 -17.89 -2.74 25.06
CA ASP A 449 -19.35 -2.60 25.18
C ASP A 449 -20.02 -3.83 25.81
N LYS A 450 -19.47 -5.03 25.60
CA LYS A 450 -19.95 -6.28 26.22
C LYS A 450 -19.27 -6.59 27.54
N CYS A 451 -18.20 -5.86 27.86
CA CYS A 451 -17.35 -6.10 29.01
C CYS A 451 -17.13 -4.77 29.74
N PRO A 452 -18.14 -4.22 30.45
CA PRO A 452 -17.96 -2.95 31.16
C PRO A 452 -16.87 -3.12 32.21
N TRP A 453 -15.78 -2.38 32.04
CA TRP A 453 -14.59 -2.44 32.88
C TRP A 453 -14.76 -1.50 34.08
N GLY A 454 -15.68 -1.87 34.96
CA GLY A 454 -15.99 -1.14 36.18
C GLY A 454 -16.67 0.22 35.93
N GLU A 455 -17.98 0.29 36.16
CA GLU A 455 -18.46 1.43 36.93
C GLU A 455 -18.07 1.17 38.39
N LYS A 456 -16.95 1.80 38.79
CA LYS A 456 -16.35 1.84 40.14
C LYS A 456 -15.87 0.55 40.79
#